data_AF-A0A451A3H9-F1
#
_entry.id   AF-A0A451A3H9-F1
#
_cell.length_a   1.000
_cell.length_b   1.000
_cell.length_c   1.000
_cell.angle_alpha   90.00
_cell.angle_beta   90.00
_cell.angle_gamma   90.00
#
_symmetry.space_group_name_H-M   'P 1'
#
loop_
_entity.id
_entity.type
_entity.pdbx_description
1 polymer ?
#
loop_
_entity_poly.entity_id
_entity_poly.type
_entity_poly.pdbx_seq_one_letter_code
_entity_poly.pdbx_strand_id
1 'polypeptide(L)'
;MKVLPECLRRSAEEVARFTKTPVVSSAVVGLSVAALAIGKKARIQARPGLTHNPALFHVLIATSGERKSPVFKTMTAPLENRIEQEMETYKVESGRIKVANQVTDALLADLKKQGASPKISDKERKDIIDRMAEQETERIPSSPSPRMFTSDITEKRLFQRMHERGGEYAVLSGEGRPVMNNILGRYSGKDRTGDGIYLAGITEDTITRDRVGNENGPEDRMIINPCNGSTPLSCCSQSTIIPISL
;
A
#
# COMPACT_ATOMS: atom_id res chain seq x y z
N MET A 1 27.44 -7.82 8.90
CA MET A 1 26.35 -8.49 9.64
C MET A 1 26.24 -8.12 11.11
N LYS A 2 27.31 -7.67 11.81
CA LYS A 2 27.27 -7.26 13.23
C LYS A 2 26.36 -6.05 13.57
N VAL A 3 25.76 -5.41 12.56
CA VAL A 3 24.93 -4.20 12.71
C VAL A 3 23.42 -4.54 12.67
N LEU A 4 23.05 -5.77 12.31
CA LEU A 4 21.65 -6.20 12.31
C LEU A 4 21.19 -6.55 13.73
N PRO A 5 19.91 -6.28 14.09
CA PRO A 5 19.32 -6.83 15.29
C PRO A 5 19.48 -8.35 15.36
N GLU A 6 19.71 -8.87 16.57
CA GLU A 6 20.11 -10.27 16.75
C GLU A 6 19.12 -11.27 16.13
N CYS A 7 17.82 -11.02 16.29
CA CYS A 7 16.78 -11.86 15.69
C CYS A 7 16.88 -11.91 14.15
N LEU A 8 16.99 -10.75 13.51
CA LEU A 8 17.08 -10.63 12.06
C LEU A 8 18.39 -11.22 11.53
N ARG A 9 19.50 -11.01 12.24
CA ARG A 9 20.81 -11.57 11.91
C ARG A 9 20.77 -13.10 11.89
N ARG A 10 20.25 -13.72 12.96
CA ARG A 10 20.12 -15.18 13.07
C ARG A 10 19.19 -15.74 12.00
N SER A 11 18.04 -15.11 11.77
CA SER A 11 17.12 -15.53 10.70
C SER A 11 17.78 -15.46 9.33
N ALA A 12 18.50 -14.38 9.02
CA ALA A 12 19.19 -14.23 7.74
C ALA A 12 20.27 -15.31 7.55
N GLU A 13 21.08 -15.59 8.57
CA GLU A 13 22.13 -16.63 8.54
C GLU A 13 21.53 -18.04 8.31
N GLU A 14 20.44 -18.40 9.01
CA GLU A 14 19.80 -19.72 8.83
C GLU A 14 19.11 -19.86 7.48
N VAL A 15 18.38 -18.83 7.02
CA VAL A 15 17.74 -18.86 5.71
C VAL A 15 18.78 -18.98 4.60
N ALA A 16 19.88 -18.24 4.69
CA ALA A 16 20.97 -18.33 3.74
C ALA A 16 21.63 -19.71 3.73
N ARG A 17 21.88 -20.30 4.92
CA ARG A 17 22.42 -21.65 5.07
C ARG A 17 21.53 -22.72 4.45
N PHE A 18 20.21 -22.61 4.64
CA PHE A 18 19.21 -23.54 4.12
C PHE A 18 19.04 -23.40 2.60
N THR A 19 18.87 -22.17 2.12
CA THR A 19 18.61 -21.88 0.70
C THR A 19 19.87 -21.90 -0.16
N LYS A 20 21.07 -21.99 0.44
CA LYS A 20 22.36 -21.94 -0.26
C LYS A 20 22.54 -20.64 -1.06
N THR A 21 22.15 -19.53 -0.46
CA THR A 21 22.29 -18.19 -1.04
C THR A 21 23.24 -17.32 -0.23
N PRO A 22 23.78 -16.22 -0.80
CA PRO A 22 24.46 -15.21 -0.02
C PRO A 22 23.56 -14.68 1.10
N VAL A 23 24.13 -14.48 2.28
CA VAL A 23 23.40 -14.00 3.46
C VAL A 23 22.85 -12.59 3.30
N VAL A 24 23.46 -11.78 2.43
CA VAL A 24 22.97 -10.45 2.06
C VAL A 24 21.55 -10.53 1.48
N SER A 25 21.22 -11.59 0.73
CA SER A 25 19.88 -11.78 0.17
C SER A 25 18.80 -11.87 1.24
N SER A 26 19.00 -12.72 2.23
CA SER A 26 18.06 -12.86 3.35
C SER A 26 18.04 -11.62 4.24
N ALA A 27 19.20 -11.01 4.48
CA ALA A 27 19.31 -9.81 5.30
C ALA A 27 18.54 -8.61 4.72
N VAL A 28 18.69 -8.35 3.42
CA VAL A 28 18.03 -7.22 2.73
C VAL A 28 16.50 -7.41 2.72
N VAL A 29 16.02 -8.61 2.39
CA VAL A 29 14.57 -8.88 2.40
C VAL A 29 14.02 -8.76 3.82
N GLY A 30 14.68 -9.33 4.82
CA GLY A 30 14.23 -9.22 6.21
C GLY A 30 14.26 -7.80 6.78
N LEU A 31 15.25 -6.98 6.37
CA LEU A 31 15.29 -5.57 6.75
C LEU A 31 14.12 -4.79 6.13
N SER A 32 13.73 -5.14 4.90
CA SER A 32 12.59 -4.54 4.21
C SER A 32 11.27 -4.93 4.85
N VAL A 33 11.17 -6.18 5.31
CA VAL A 33 10.04 -6.69 6.11
C VAL A 33 9.95 -5.94 7.45
N ALA A 34 11.07 -5.72 8.13
CA ALA A 34 11.11 -4.97 9.39
C ALA A 34 10.72 -3.49 9.19
N ALA A 35 11.26 -2.84 8.15
CA ALA A 35 10.90 -1.48 7.75
C ALA A 35 9.39 -1.32 7.54
N LEU A 36 8.78 -2.24 6.79
CA LEU A 36 7.33 -2.26 6.55
C LEU A 36 6.53 -2.49 7.84
N ALA A 37 6.98 -3.39 8.72
CA ALA A 37 6.30 -3.66 9.99
C ALA A 37 6.30 -2.45 10.93
N ILE A 38 7.36 -1.63 10.88
CA ILE A 38 7.45 -0.38 11.63
C ILE A 38 6.59 0.70 10.98
N GLY A 39 6.69 0.89 9.66
CA GLY A 39 5.91 1.90 8.93
C GLY A 39 6.06 3.31 9.51
N LYS A 40 4.96 4.05 9.65
CA LYS A 40 4.94 5.41 10.23
C LYS A 40 4.84 5.40 11.76
N LYS A 41 5.00 4.26 12.42
CA LYS A 41 4.98 4.16 13.90
C LYS A 41 6.27 4.69 14.54
N ALA A 42 7.30 4.96 13.73
CA ALA A 42 8.55 5.55 14.19
C ALA A 42 9.05 6.62 13.20
N ARG A 43 9.85 7.55 13.73
CA ARG A 43 10.56 8.57 12.97
C ARG A 43 12.06 8.44 13.28
N ILE A 44 12.88 8.36 12.25
CA ILE A 44 14.34 8.29 12.36
C ILE A 44 14.91 9.68 12.10
N GLN A 45 15.66 10.21 13.06
CA GLN A 45 16.46 11.42 12.86
C GLN A 45 17.86 11.01 12.42
N ALA A 46 18.17 11.12 11.12
CA ALA A 46 19.50 10.78 10.61
C ALA A 46 20.55 11.85 10.92
N ARG A 47 20.12 13.12 10.96
CA ARG A 47 20.90 14.26 11.42
C ARG A 47 19.95 15.33 11.97
N PRO A 48 20.41 16.28 12.79
CA PRO A 48 19.57 17.38 13.26
C PRO A 48 18.83 18.06 12.09
N GLY A 49 17.51 18.18 12.21
CA GLY A 49 16.64 18.74 11.16
C GLY A 49 16.28 17.80 9.99
N LEU A 50 16.86 16.60 9.89
CA LEU A 50 16.51 15.59 8.89
C LEU A 50 15.90 14.36 9.55
N THR A 51 14.58 14.27 9.46
CA THR A 51 13.79 13.19 10.03
C THR A 51 12.96 12.53 8.93
N HIS A 52 12.94 11.20 8.89
CA HIS A 52 12.17 10.41 7.93
C HIS A 52 11.58 9.15 8.58
N ASN A 53 10.61 8.55 7.90
CA ASN A 53 10.03 7.25 8.17
C ASN A 53 11.09 6.18 7.85
N PRO A 54 11.06 5.03 8.54
CA PRO A 54 11.96 3.91 8.29
C PRO A 54 11.64 3.14 6.99
N ALA A 55 11.25 3.85 5.92
CA ALA A 55 11.02 3.27 4.61
C ALA A 55 12.37 2.93 3.96
N LEU A 56 12.46 1.73 3.38
CA LEU A 56 13.68 1.27 2.71
C LEU A 56 13.39 0.89 1.27
N PHE A 57 14.33 1.27 0.40
CA PHE A 57 14.32 1.03 -1.03
C PHE A 57 15.54 0.21 -1.40
N HIS A 58 15.33 -1.05 -1.73
CA HIS A 58 16.40 -1.98 -2.03
C HIS A 58 16.18 -2.63 -3.39
N VAL A 59 17.24 -2.76 -4.17
CA VAL A 59 17.23 -3.60 -5.37
C VAL A 59 18.29 -4.66 -5.16
N LEU A 60 17.87 -5.93 -5.08
CA LEU A 60 18.83 -7.02 -4.99
C LEU A 60 19.07 -7.63 -6.37
N ILE A 61 20.32 -7.53 -6.84
CA ILE A 61 20.74 -8.10 -8.11
C ILE A 61 21.41 -9.43 -7.83
N ALA A 62 20.89 -10.50 -8.44
CA ALA A 62 21.39 -11.86 -8.27
C ALA A 62 21.34 -12.59 -9.60
N THR A 63 22.29 -13.49 -9.88
CA THR A 63 22.28 -14.26 -11.12
C THR A 63 21.06 -15.18 -11.21
N SER A 64 20.64 -15.52 -12.42
CA SER A 64 19.52 -16.46 -12.62
C SER A 64 19.83 -17.80 -11.92
N GLY A 65 18.86 -18.38 -11.23
CA GLY A 65 19.05 -19.64 -10.49
C GLY A 65 19.52 -19.51 -9.04
N GLU A 66 19.83 -18.30 -8.53
CA GLU A 66 20.27 -18.08 -7.13
C GLU A 66 19.16 -18.21 -6.06
N ARG A 67 18.11 -19.02 -6.31
CA ARG A 67 17.08 -19.34 -5.30
C ARG A 67 16.48 -18.11 -4.59
N LYS A 68 16.30 -17.02 -5.35
CA LYS A 68 15.70 -15.75 -4.87
C LYS A 68 14.29 -15.93 -4.30
N SER A 69 13.44 -16.70 -4.98
CA SER A 69 12.05 -16.90 -4.57
C SER A 69 11.94 -17.63 -3.23
N PRO A 70 12.72 -18.71 -2.95
CA PRO A 70 12.80 -19.29 -1.61
C PRO A 70 13.20 -18.30 -0.51
N VAL A 71 14.26 -17.50 -0.72
CA VAL A 71 14.68 -16.50 0.27
C VAL A 71 13.57 -15.50 0.54
N PHE A 72 12.96 -14.98 -0.54
CA PHE A 72 11.90 -14.00 -0.43
C PHE A 72 10.71 -14.54 0.35
N LYS A 73 10.19 -15.70 -0.07
CA LYS A 73 9.07 -16.40 0.57
C LYS A 73 9.32 -16.64 2.05
N THR A 74 10.51 -17.15 2.41
CA THR A 74 10.81 -17.44 3.82
C THR A 74 10.91 -16.18 4.66
N MET A 75 11.51 -15.11 4.13
CA MET A 75 11.66 -13.86 4.87
C MET A 75 10.37 -13.04 4.95
N THR A 76 9.45 -13.14 3.97
CA THR A 76 8.13 -12.47 4.00
C THR A 76 7.07 -13.23 4.78
N ALA A 77 7.26 -14.52 5.04
CA ALA A 77 6.29 -15.38 5.73
C ALA A 77 5.74 -14.80 7.05
N PRO A 78 6.51 -14.14 7.93
CA PRO A 78 5.96 -13.54 9.15
C PRO A 78 4.87 -12.48 8.86
N LEU A 79 5.04 -11.66 7.82
CA LEU A 79 4.03 -10.68 7.41
C LEU A 79 2.83 -11.35 6.78
N GLU A 80 3.06 -12.34 5.90
CA GLU A 80 1.99 -13.08 5.23
C GLU A 80 1.09 -13.79 6.26
N ASN A 81 1.68 -14.47 7.24
CA ASN A 81 0.96 -15.14 8.32
C ASN A 81 0.14 -14.14 9.15
N ARG A 82 0.71 -12.97 9.46
CA ARG A 82 -0.01 -11.92 10.20
C ARG A 82 -1.21 -11.40 9.40
N ILE A 83 -1.02 -11.15 8.11
CA ILE A 83 -2.09 -10.69 7.21
C ILE A 83 -3.18 -11.75 7.13
N GLU A 84 -2.84 -13.03 6.96
CA GLU A 84 -3.81 -14.12 6.90
C GLU A 84 -4.68 -14.20 8.17
N GLN A 85 -4.07 -14.07 9.34
CA GLN A 85 -4.78 -14.02 10.62
C GLN A 85 -5.72 -12.81 10.73
N GLU A 86 -5.27 -11.61 10.34
CA GLU A 86 -6.10 -10.39 10.36
C GLU A 86 -7.22 -10.43 9.31
N MET A 87 -6.99 -11.09 8.17
CA MET A 87 -7.91 -11.13 7.05
C MET A 87 -9.22 -11.84 7.39
N GLU A 88 -9.20 -12.84 8.29
CA GLU A 88 -10.42 -13.55 8.70
C GLU A 88 -11.35 -12.64 9.49
N THR A 89 -10.83 -11.98 10.53
CA THR A 89 -11.58 -10.97 11.30
C THR A 89 -12.05 -9.82 10.40
N TYR A 90 -11.16 -9.33 9.54
CA TYR A 90 -11.47 -8.25 8.61
C TYR A 90 -12.63 -8.58 7.67
N LYS A 91 -12.71 -9.81 7.13
CA LYS A 91 -13.82 -10.20 6.23
C LYS A 91 -15.16 -10.12 6.94
N VAL A 92 -15.23 -10.57 8.19
CA VAL A 92 -16.46 -10.54 8.99
C VAL A 92 -16.87 -9.10 9.29
N GLU A 93 -15.93 -8.27 9.74
CA GLU A 93 -16.19 -6.86 10.07
C GLU A 93 -16.57 -6.05 8.83
N SER A 94 -15.81 -6.19 7.74
CA SER A 94 -16.08 -5.53 6.46
C SER A 94 -17.44 -5.97 5.89
N GLY A 95 -17.81 -7.25 6.04
CA GLY A 95 -19.13 -7.75 5.67
C GLY A 95 -20.25 -7.08 6.47
N ARG A 96 -20.09 -6.94 7.79
CA ARG A 96 -21.06 -6.23 8.66
C ARG A 96 -21.21 -4.77 8.28
N ILE A 97 -20.10 -4.06 8.08
CA ILE A 97 -20.07 -2.65 7.66
C ILE A 97 -20.79 -2.50 6.31
N LYS A 98 -20.50 -3.38 5.35
CA LYS A 98 -21.14 -3.36 4.04
C LYS A 98 -22.66 -3.53 4.15
N VAL A 99 -23.14 -4.50 4.93
CA VAL A 99 -24.58 -4.74 5.10
C VAL A 99 -25.24 -3.55 5.82
N ALA A 100 -24.63 -3.02 6.88
CA ALA A 100 -25.15 -1.85 7.58
C ALA A 100 -25.29 -0.64 6.63
N ASN A 101 -24.25 -0.36 5.83
CA ASN A 101 -24.29 0.72 4.86
C ASN A 101 -25.32 0.48 3.74
N GLN A 102 -25.58 -0.77 3.33
CA GLN A 102 -26.64 -1.10 2.37
C GLN A 102 -28.05 -0.84 2.94
N VAL A 103 -28.25 -1.07 4.24
CA VAL A 103 -29.50 -0.69 4.92
C VAL A 103 -29.65 0.83 4.93
N THR A 104 -28.57 1.56 5.26
CA THR A 104 -28.53 3.03 5.17
C THR A 104 -28.85 3.53 3.76
N ASP A 105 -28.28 2.91 2.72
CA ASP A 105 -28.58 3.23 1.31
C ASP A 105 -30.07 3.05 0.98
N ALA A 106 -30.69 1.97 1.47
CA ALA A 106 -32.10 1.70 1.25
C ALA A 106 -33.02 2.71 1.96
N LEU A 107 -32.67 3.10 3.20
CA LEU A 107 -33.40 4.12 3.95
C LEU A 107 -33.31 5.49 3.27
N LEU A 108 -32.11 5.87 2.83
CA LEU A 108 -31.88 7.11 2.08
C LEU A 108 -32.66 7.11 0.75
N ALA A 109 -32.71 5.98 0.05
CA ALA A 109 -33.47 5.85 -1.18
C ALA A 109 -34.98 6.03 -0.94
N ASP A 110 -35.51 5.53 0.18
CA ASP A 110 -36.91 5.71 0.55
C ASP A 110 -37.22 7.17 0.93
N LEU A 111 -36.41 7.77 1.82
CA LEU A 111 -36.52 9.19 2.18
C LEU A 111 -36.42 10.10 0.95
N LYS A 112 -35.53 9.79 0.00
CA LYS A 112 -35.40 10.53 -1.26
C LYS A 112 -36.68 10.46 -2.09
N LYS A 113 -37.35 9.31 -2.15
CA LYS A 113 -38.64 9.16 -2.85
C LYS A 113 -39.74 9.97 -2.16
N GLN A 114 -39.80 9.94 -0.84
CA GLN A 114 -40.75 10.75 -0.06
C GLN A 114 -40.53 12.24 -0.30
N GLY A 115 -39.28 12.70 -0.21
CA GLY A 115 -38.88 14.08 -0.44
C GLY A 115 -39.10 14.55 -1.88
N ALA A 116 -39.03 13.67 -2.87
CA ALA A 116 -39.31 14.00 -4.27
C ALA A 116 -40.81 14.09 -4.61
N SER A 117 -41.71 13.73 -3.68
CA SER A 117 -43.15 13.80 -3.90
C SER A 117 -43.60 15.24 -4.17
N PRO A 118 -44.46 15.49 -5.18
CA PRO A 118 -45.02 16.81 -5.42
C PRO A 118 -46.13 17.19 -4.42
N LYS A 119 -46.54 16.26 -3.54
CA LYS A 119 -47.67 16.43 -2.61
C LYS A 119 -47.28 16.97 -1.22
N ILE A 120 -45.99 17.09 -0.94
CA ILE A 120 -45.49 17.55 0.36
C ILE A 120 -45.17 19.05 0.33
N SER A 121 -45.35 19.71 1.47
CA SER A 121 -45.00 21.11 1.68
C SER A 121 -43.48 21.34 1.71
N ASP A 122 -43.06 22.59 1.52
CA ASP A 122 -41.64 22.96 1.63
C ASP A 122 -41.05 22.71 3.01
N LYS A 123 -41.87 22.80 4.07
CA LYS A 123 -41.44 22.50 5.43
C LYS A 123 -41.16 21.01 5.61
N GLU A 124 -42.04 20.14 5.11
CA GLU A 124 -41.84 18.68 5.14
C GLU A 124 -40.66 18.26 4.27
N ARG A 125 -40.45 18.91 3.12
CA ARG A 125 -39.29 18.69 2.28
C ARG A 125 -37.98 18.99 3.01
N LYS A 126 -37.92 20.09 3.77
CA LYS A 126 -36.74 20.44 4.59
C LYS A 126 -36.48 19.40 5.68
N ASP A 127 -37.52 18.99 6.40
CA ASP A 127 -37.41 17.94 7.44
C ASP A 127 -36.85 16.62 6.88
N ILE A 128 -37.30 16.21 5.69
CA ILE A 128 -36.77 15.02 5.02
C ILE A 128 -35.30 15.18 4.64
N ILE A 129 -34.88 16.36 4.17
CA ILE A 129 -33.47 16.64 3.85
C ILE A 129 -32.61 16.57 5.11
N ASP A 130 -33.06 17.15 6.22
CA ASP A 130 -32.34 17.13 7.49
C ASP A 130 -32.19 15.69 8.00
N ARG A 131 -33.26 14.89 7.94
CA ARG A 131 -33.23 13.46 8.28
C ARG A 131 -32.31 12.64 7.36
N MET A 132 -32.26 12.95 6.06
CA MET A 132 -31.32 12.31 5.13
C MET A 132 -29.88 12.67 5.48
N ALA A 133 -29.61 13.93 5.86
CA ALA A 133 -28.28 14.35 6.28
C ALA A 133 -27.86 13.64 7.58
N GLU A 134 -28.74 13.54 8.57
CA GLU A 134 -28.51 12.76 9.79
C GLU A 134 -28.21 11.29 9.46
N GLN A 135 -29.03 10.66 8.62
CA GLN A 135 -28.86 9.26 8.23
C GLN A 135 -27.52 9.00 7.51
N GLU A 136 -27.03 9.96 6.71
CA GLU A 136 -25.74 9.86 6.04
C GLU A 136 -24.57 9.87 7.05
N THR A 137 -24.71 10.57 8.19
CA THR A 137 -23.71 10.56 9.26
C THR A 137 -23.61 9.21 9.99
N GLU A 138 -24.62 8.35 9.89
CA GLU A 138 -24.61 7.01 10.48
C GLU A 138 -23.81 6.00 9.64
N ARG A 139 -23.34 6.38 8.44
CA ARG A 139 -22.51 5.51 7.61
C ARG A 139 -21.23 5.12 8.34
N ILE A 140 -20.96 3.82 8.35
CA ILE A 140 -19.77 3.28 8.98
C ILE A 140 -18.62 3.31 7.95
N PRO A 141 -17.48 3.96 8.25
CA PRO A 141 -16.35 3.98 7.34
C PRO A 141 -15.77 2.58 7.15
N SER A 142 -15.41 2.25 5.90
CA SER A 142 -14.76 0.97 5.62
C SER A 142 -13.36 0.94 6.23
N SER A 143 -13.07 -0.09 7.03
CA SER A 143 -11.70 -0.38 7.44
C SER A 143 -10.82 -0.73 6.23
N PRO A 144 -9.55 -0.32 6.21
CA PRO A 144 -8.65 -0.73 5.14
C PRO A 144 -8.30 -2.22 5.25
N SER A 145 -7.98 -2.82 4.11
CA SER A 145 -7.51 -4.20 4.08
C SER A 145 -6.23 -4.37 4.92
N PRO A 146 -6.12 -5.45 5.72
CA PRO A 146 -4.90 -5.84 6.43
C PRO A 146 -3.66 -5.94 5.54
N ARG A 147 -3.85 -6.24 4.24
CA ARG A 147 -2.75 -6.33 3.28
C ARG A 147 -2.00 -5.00 3.19
N MET A 148 -0.69 -5.07 3.46
CA MET A 148 0.21 -3.91 3.51
C MET A 148 1.29 -3.90 2.41
N PHE A 149 1.29 -4.90 1.52
CA PHE A 149 2.23 -4.95 0.40
C PHE A 149 1.67 -5.61 -0.86
N THR A 150 2.39 -5.47 -1.97
CA THR A 150 2.11 -6.12 -3.26
C THR A 150 3.39 -6.44 -4.02
N SER A 151 3.31 -7.33 -5.01
CA SER A 151 4.41 -7.68 -5.90
C SER A 151 4.33 -6.99 -7.27
N ASP A 152 3.11 -6.77 -7.78
CA ASP A 152 2.83 -6.08 -9.04
C ASP A 152 1.63 -5.15 -8.84
N ILE A 153 1.81 -3.88 -9.17
CA ILE A 153 0.77 -2.85 -9.00
C ILE A 153 1.05 -1.67 -9.92
N THR A 154 -0.01 -1.08 -10.46
CA THR A 154 0.07 0.20 -11.18
C THR A 154 0.23 1.34 -10.20
N GLU A 155 0.86 2.43 -10.63
CA GLU A 155 1.05 3.64 -9.80
C GLU A 155 -0.30 4.17 -9.25
N LYS A 156 -1.35 4.16 -10.08
CA LYS A 156 -2.70 4.56 -9.65
C LYS A 156 -3.24 3.66 -8.54
N ARG A 157 -3.11 2.34 -8.67
CA ARG A 157 -3.62 1.44 -7.64
C ARG A 157 -2.76 1.50 -6.37
N LEU A 158 -1.46 1.73 -6.51
CA LEU A 158 -0.54 1.94 -5.37
C LEU A 158 -0.94 3.19 -4.57
N PHE A 159 -1.23 4.30 -5.25
CA PHE A 159 -1.74 5.53 -4.62
C PHE A 159 -3.02 5.24 -3.81
N GLN A 160 -3.98 4.54 -4.40
CA GLN A 160 -5.23 4.21 -3.71
C GLN A 160 -5.00 3.36 -2.46
N ARG A 161 -4.13 2.34 -2.56
CA ARG A 161 -3.78 1.48 -1.42
C ARG A 161 -3.06 2.24 -0.31
N MET A 162 -2.14 3.14 -0.67
CA MET A 162 -1.47 3.99 0.30
C MET A 162 -2.46 4.93 0.97
N HIS A 163 -3.36 5.59 0.22
CA HIS A 163 -4.37 6.47 0.79
C HIS A 163 -5.31 5.73 1.75
N GLU A 164 -5.83 4.55 1.36
CA GLU A 164 -6.64 3.68 2.21
C GLU A 164 -5.93 3.38 3.55
N ARG A 165 -4.60 3.34 3.56
CA ARG A 165 -3.76 2.99 4.71
C ARG A 165 -2.97 4.16 5.32
N GLY A 166 -3.44 5.40 5.15
CA GLY A 166 -2.81 6.56 5.79
C GLY A 166 -1.38 6.85 5.30
N GLY A 167 -1.03 6.39 4.10
CA GLY A 167 0.26 6.57 3.45
C GLY A 167 1.23 5.40 3.58
N GLU A 168 0.82 4.27 4.19
CA GLU A 168 1.68 3.10 4.39
C GLU A 168 1.38 1.97 3.39
N TYR A 169 2.34 1.64 2.54
CA TYR A 169 2.28 0.47 1.68
C TYR A 169 3.67 0.06 1.19
N ALA A 170 3.83 -1.17 0.71
CA ALA A 170 5.10 -1.58 0.09
C ALA A 170 4.92 -2.35 -1.21
N VAL A 171 5.95 -2.26 -2.05
CA VAL A 171 6.13 -3.14 -3.21
C VAL A 171 7.26 -4.12 -2.91
N LEU A 172 6.89 -5.33 -2.51
CA LEU A 172 7.80 -6.42 -2.19
C LEU A 172 7.67 -7.46 -3.31
N SER A 173 8.74 -7.67 -4.09
CA SER A 173 8.72 -8.66 -5.18
C SER A 173 9.98 -9.54 -5.23
N GLY A 174 9.77 -10.85 -5.34
CA GLY A 174 10.79 -11.84 -5.70
C GLY A 174 11.32 -11.69 -7.13
N GLU A 175 10.65 -10.88 -7.96
CA GLU A 175 11.03 -10.57 -9.34
C GLU A 175 11.04 -9.05 -9.58
N GLY A 176 12.17 -8.53 -10.01
CA GLY A 176 12.39 -7.10 -10.16
C GLY A 176 11.89 -6.54 -11.48
N ARG A 177 11.81 -7.37 -12.53
CA ARG A 177 11.42 -6.90 -13.87
C ARG A 177 10.02 -6.27 -13.91
N PRO A 178 8.96 -6.87 -13.34
CA PRO A 178 7.64 -6.24 -13.31
C PRO A 178 7.65 -4.89 -12.57
N VAL A 179 8.31 -4.82 -11.41
CA VAL A 179 8.41 -3.58 -10.62
C VAL A 179 9.14 -2.49 -11.40
N MET A 180 10.30 -2.82 -12.00
CA MET A 180 11.06 -1.87 -12.81
C MET A 180 10.27 -1.38 -14.02
N ASN A 181 9.57 -2.27 -14.72
CA ASN A 181 8.71 -1.88 -15.84
C ASN A 181 7.60 -0.90 -15.39
N ASN A 182 7.03 -1.10 -14.20
CA ASN A 182 6.00 -0.20 -13.67
C ASN A 182 6.58 1.19 -13.35
N ILE A 183 7.77 1.24 -12.75
CA ILE A 183 8.52 2.48 -12.48
C ILE A 183 8.88 3.19 -13.80
N LEU A 184 9.30 2.44 -14.82
CA LEU A 184 9.61 2.97 -16.17
C LEU A 184 8.36 3.36 -16.97
N GLY A 185 7.16 3.23 -16.41
CA GLY A 185 5.94 3.70 -17.06
C GLY A 185 5.28 2.71 -18.00
N ARG A 186 5.39 1.38 -17.77
CA ARG A 186 4.67 0.34 -18.54
C ARG A 186 3.18 0.64 -18.74
N TYR A 187 2.55 1.29 -17.75
CA TYR A 187 1.13 1.65 -17.75
C TYR A 187 0.88 3.15 -18.01
N SER A 188 1.93 3.90 -18.31
CA SER A 188 1.89 5.32 -18.62
C SER A 188 1.92 5.53 -20.14
N GLY A 189 1.44 6.69 -20.62
CA GLY A 189 1.57 7.06 -22.03
C GLY A 189 3.04 7.19 -22.45
N LYS A 190 3.32 7.20 -23.77
CA LYS A 190 4.67 7.44 -24.30
C LYS A 190 5.29 8.67 -23.59
N ASP A 191 6.52 8.51 -23.12
CA ASP A 191 7.35 9.53 -22.45
C ASP A 191 6.98 9.89 -21.00
N ARG A 192 6.23 9.04 -20.28
CA ARG A 192 5.97 9.20 -18.85
C ARG A 192 6.47 8.02 -18.02
N THR A 193 7.20 8.30 -16.95
CA THR A 193 7.57 7.33 -15.92
C THR A 193 6.43 7.16 -14.90
N GLY A 194 6.48 6.09 -14.12
CA GLY A 194 5.56 5.78 -13.00
C GLY A 194 6.26 5.84 -11.64
N ASP A 195 7.34 6.60 -11.55
CA ASP A 195 8.26 6.71 -10.41
C ASP A 195 7.83 7.73 -9.36
N GLY A 196 6.97 8.70 -9.71
CA GLY A 196 6.57 9.80 -8.83
C GLY A 196 6.09 9.37 -7.44
N ILE A 197 5.29 8.31 -7.34
CA ILE A 197 4.84 7.77 -6.06
C ILE A 197 5.95 7.10 -5.22
N TYR A 198 6.98 6.56 -5.88
CA TYR A 198 8.13 5.96 -5.21
C TYR A 198 9.06 7.07 -4.69
N LEU A 199 9.29 8.11 -5.50
CA LEU A 199 10.05 9.30 -5.11
C LEU A 199 9.40 10.02 -3.92
N ALA A 200 8.09 10.23 -3.96
CA ALA A 200 7.34 10.80 -2.83
C ALA A 200 7.49 9.95 -1.56
N GLY A 201 7.55 8.62 -1.68
CA GLY A 201 7.81 7.75 -0.54
C GLY A 201 9.21 7.87 0.08
N ILE A 202 10.20 8.36 -0.69
CA ILE A 202 11.56 8.65 -0.23
C ILE A 202 11.62 10.03 0.42
N THR A 203 11.06 11.04 -0.25
CA THR A 203 11.12 12.44 0.19
C THR A 203 10.08 12.80 1.25
N GLU A 204 9.04 11.97 1.36
CA GLU A 204 7.86 12.19 2.19
C GLU A 204 7.02 13.39 1.79
N ASP A 205 7.19 13.86 0.54
CA ASP A 205 6.41 14.95 0.01
C ASP A 205 4.93 14.55 -0.04
N THR A 206 4.07 15.47 0.40
CA THR A 206 2.62 15.25 0.35
C THR A 206 2.21 15.11 -1.11
N ILE A 207 1.51 14.02 -1.41
CA ILE A 207 0.97 13.77 -2.75
C ILE A 207 -0.54 13.91 -2.73
N THR A 208 -1.05 14.74 -3.64
CA THR A 208 -2.48 14.91 -3.88
C THR A 208 -2.84 14.34 -5.24
N ARG A 209 -4.06 13.83 -5.35
CA ARG A 209 -4.70 13.56 -6.63
C ARG A 209 -6.12 14.08 -6.52
N ASP A 210 -6.37 15.11 -7.29
CA ASP A 210 -7.68 15.74 -7.44
C ASP A 210 -8.09 15.50 -8.89
N ARG A 211 -9.00 14.55 -9.10
CA ARG A 211 -9.51 14.22 -10.44
C ARG A 211 -11.01 14.43 -10.47
N VAL A 212 -11.49 14.95 -11.61
CA VAL A 212 -12.90 14.88 -11.97
C VAL A 212 -13.31 13.41 -11.90
N GLY A 213 -14.16 13.11 -10.93
CA GLY A 213 -14.59 11.75 -10.66
C GLY A 213 -15.65 11.26 -11.64
N ASN A 214 -15.99 9.98 -11.51
CA ASN A 214 -17.09 9.38 -12.25
C ASN A 214 -18.37 9.44 -11.37
N GLU A 215 -19.31 8.52 -11.57
CA GLU A 215 -20.57 8.41 -10.80
C GLU A 215 -20.40 8.34 -9.26
N ASN A 216 -19.18 8.08 -8.78
CA ASN A 216 -18.83 8.00 -7.35
C ASN A 216 -18.31 9.33 -6.75
N GLY A 217 -18.41 10.46 -7.46
CA GLY A 217 -17.93 11.77 -7.00
C GLY A 217 -16.44 12.01 -7.25
N PRO A 218 -15.94 13.25 -7.05
CA PRO A 218 -14.54 13.63 -7.30
C PRO A 218 -13.58 12.76 -6.49
N GLU A 219 -12.47 12.35 -7.13
CA GLU A 219 -11.38 11.67 -6.42
C GLU A 219 -10.48 12.77 -5.85
N ASP A 220 -10.84 13.28 -4.65
CA ASP A 220 -10.03 14.22 -3.87
C ASP A 220 -9.30 13.44 -2.79
N ARG A 221 -8.07 13.02 -3.07
CA ARG A 221 -7.29 12.17 -2.17
C ARG A 221 -5.94 12.79 -1.90
N MET A 222 -5.58 12.81 -0.62
CA MET A 222 -4.29 13.29 -0.14
C MET A 222 -3.58 12.21 0.67
N ILE A 223 -2.26 12.14 0.54
CA ILE A 223 -1.38 11.32 1.39
C ILE A 223 -0.31 12.25 1.97
N ILE A 224 -0.39 12.45 3.29
CA ILE A 224 0.58 13.24 4.05
C ILE A 224 1.70 12.33 4.54
N ASN A 225 2.96 12.74 4.37
CA ASN A 225 4.15 11.99 4.80
C ASN A 225 4.08 10.50 4.40
N PRO A 226 4.05 10.17 3.10
CA PRO A 226 4.01 8.80 2.62
C PRO A 226 5.21 7.97 3.15
N CYS A 227 4.94 6.70 3.45
CA CYS A 227 5.94 5.70 3.84
C CYS A 227 5.79 4.51 2.90
N ASN A 228 6.44 4.61 1.73
CA ASN A 228 6.44 3.55 0.73
C ASN A 228 7.77 2.82 0.78
N GLY A 229 7.79 1.52 1.07
CA GLY A 229 9.00 0.70 0.94
C GLY A 229 8.99 -0.08 -0.37
N SER A 230 10.12 -0.20 -1.07
CA SER A 230 10.22 -1.05 -2.26
C SER A 230 11.40 -2.00 -2.19
N THR A 231 11.16 -3.29 -2.44
CA THR A 231 12.22 -4.29 -2.46
C THR A 231 12.02 -5.30 -3.59
N PRO A 232 12.34 -4.92 -4.84
CA PRO A 232 12.45 -5.84 -5.96
C PRO A 232 13.75 -6.68 -5.95
N LEU A 233 13.62 -7.97 -6.27
CA LEU A 233 14.71 -8.90 -6.55
C LEU A 233 14.92 -9.09 -8.06
N SER A 234 15.96 -8.52 -8.64
CA SER A 234 16.25 -8.63 -10.08
C SER A 234 17.19 -9.81 -10.43
N CYS A 235 16.84 -10.55 -11.48
CA CYS A 235 17.75 -11.48 -12.16
C CYS A 235 18.62 -10.73 -13.19
N CYS A 236 19.94 -10.71 -13.03
CA CYS A 236 20.82 -10.44 -14.16
C CYS A 236 20.98 -11.73 -14.98
N SER A 237 20.25 -11.87 -16.09
CA SER A 237 20.72 -12.66 -17.23
C SER A 237 21.70 -11.79 -18.01
N GLN A 238 22.90 -12.29 -18.31
CA GLN A 238 23.86 -11.60 -19.19
C GLN A 238 23.11 -11.02 -20.40
N SER A 239 23.25 -9.70 -20.63
CA SER A 239 22.79 -8.90 -21.80
C SER A 239 21.86 -7.71 -21.52
N THR A 240 21.61 -7.27 -20.29
CA THR A 240 20.90 -5.99 -20.09
C THR A 240 21.53 -5.17 -18.98
N ILE A 241 22.50 -4.34 -19.37
CA ILE A 241 22.92 -3.16 -18.62
C ILE A 241 21.73 -2.19 -18.69
N ILE A 242 21.02 -2.00 -17.58
CA ILE A 242 20.05 -0.90 -17.43
C ILE A 242 20.87 0.28 -16.91
N PRO A 243 21.14 1.32 -17.71
CA PRO A 243 21.84 2.50 -17.22
C PRO A 243 20.87 3.26 -16.30
N ILE A 244 21.07 3.14 -14.99
CA ILE A 244 20.50 4.08 -14.02
C ILE A 244 21.44 5.28 -14.03
N SER A 245 21.12 6.29 -14.83
CA SER A 245 21.74 7.62 -14.69
C SER A 245 20.96 8.36 -13.62
N LEU A 246 21.65 8.68 -12.51
CA LEU A 246 21.18 9.60 -11.47
C LEU A 246 21.14 11.03 -12.00
#